data_AF-A0AA39Y169-F1
#
_entry.id   AF-A0AA39Y169-F1
#
_cell.length_a   1.000
_cell.length_b   1.000
_cell.length_c   1.000
_cell.angle_alpha   90.00
_cell.angle_beta   90.00
_cell.angle_gamma   90.00
#
_symmetry.space_group_name_H-M   'P 1'
#
loop_
_entity.id
_entity.type
_entity.pdbx_description
1 polymer ?
#
loop_
_entity_poly.entity_id
_entity_poly.type
_entity_poly.pdbx_seq_one_letter_code
_entity_poly.pdbx_strand_id
1 'polypeptide(L)' 'MWLLKTSTFELEEFFDSSLPPYAILSHTWDIPSQEVSFVELQSANLNGRPIEKTGFTKISQFCRLAIERGYDYG' A
#
# COMPACT_ATOMS: atom_id res chain seq x y z
N MET A 1 -6.41 -10.44 -7.10
CA MET A 1 -5.20 -9.86 -6.51
C MET A 1 -5.55 -8.52 -5.89
N TRP A 2 -5.04 -8.22 -4.69
CA TRP A 2 -5.21 -6.92 -4.06
C TRP A 2 -4.03 -6.02 -4.40
N LEU A 3 -4.30 -4.82 -4.90
CA LEU A 3 -3.30 -3.80 -5.16
C LEU A 3 -3.58 -2.56 -4.32
N LEU A 4 -2.52 -1.87 -3.92
CA LEU A 4 -2.59 -0.63 -3.18
C LEU A 4 -2.63 0.55 -4.17
N LYS A 5 -3.69 1.35 -4.12
CA LYS A 5 -3.76 2.61 -4.86
C LYS A 5 -2.77 3.59 -4.28
N THR A 6 -1.80 4.03 -5.08
CA THR A 6 -0.66 4.82 -4.60
C THR A 6 -1.05 6.22 -4.12
N SER A 7 -2.13 6.78 -4.65
CA SER A 7 -2.60 8.12 -4.29
C SER A 7 -3.43 8.17 -3.01
N THR A 8 -4.10 7.06 -2.64
CA THR A 8 -5.05 7.03 -1.52
C THR A 8 -4.69 6.03 -0.43
N PHE A 9 -3.76 5.11 -0.68
CA PHE A 9 -3.48 3.95 0.17
C PHE A 9 -4.66 3.00 0.34
N GLU A 10 -5.62 3.04 -0.59
CA GLU A 10 -6.76 2.12 -0.61
C GLU A 10 -6.39 0.80 -1.26
N LEU A 11 -6.88 -0.29 -0.68
CA LEU A 11 -6.74 -1.62 -1.25
C LEU A 11 -7.90 -1.85 -2.23
N GLU A 12 -7.58 -2.16 -3.48
CA GLU A 12 -8.53 -2.49 -4.54
C GLU A 12 -8.30 -3.93 -5.01
N GLU A 13 -9.40 -4.67 -5.22
CA GLU A 13 -9.34 -6.03 -5.73
C GLU A 13 -9.45 -6.05 -7.26
N PHE A 14 -8.52 -6.75 -7.90
CA PHE A 14 -8.47 -6.97 -9.34
C PHE A 14 -8.53 -8.45 -9.69
N PHE A 15 -9.19 -8.77 -10.81
CA PHE A 15 -9.18 -10.10 -11.41
C PHE A 15 -8.17 -10.16 -12.57
N ASP A 16 -7.63 -11.34 -12.86
CA ASP A 16 -6.46 -11.53 -13.75
C ASP A 16 -6.59 -10.86 -15.14
N SER A 17 -7.80 -10.77 -15.70
CA SER A 17 -8.06 -10.10 -16.98
C SER A 17 -8.04 -8.56 -16.93
N SER A 18 -7.91 -7.97 -15.74
CA SER A 18 -8.07 -6.53 -15.48
C SER A 18 -6.90 -5.92 -14.71
N LEU A 19 -5.75 -6.60 -14.63
CA LEU A 19 -4.59 -6.12 -13.89
C LEU A 19 -3.97 -4.88 -14.56
N PRO A 20 -3.93 -3.71 -13.89
CA PRO A 20 -3.22 -2.55 -14.40
C PRO A 20 -1.70 -2.78 -14.29
N PRO A 21 -0.85 -1.98 -14.96
CA PRO A 21 0.56 -1.90 -14.61
C PRO A 21 0.71 -1.49 -13.13
N TYR A 22 1.50 -2.24 -12.37
CA TYR A 22 1.72 -1.99 -10.94
C TYR A 22 3.21 -2.05 -10.59
N ALA A 23 3.59 -1.27 -9.57
CA ALA A 23 4.91 -1.37 -8.94
C ALA A 23 4.90 -2.42 -7.84
N ILE A 24 6.06 -2.91 -7.39
CA ILE A 24 6.13 -3.83 -6.26
C ILE A 24 7.06 -3.23 -5.21
N LEU A 25 6.57 -3.14 -3.98
CA LEU A 25 7.41 -2.82 -2.83
C LEU A 25 8.19 -4.06 -2.40
N SER A 26 9.52 -4.00 -2.46
CA SER A 26 10.36 -5.06 -1.91
C SER A 26 10.12 -5.20 -0.41
N HIS A 27 9.62 -6.35 0.02
CA HIS A 27 9.42 -6.63 1.43
C HIS A 27 10.76 -6.81 2.14
N THR A 28 10.91 -6.10 3.25
CA THR A 28 12.01 -6.28 4.20
C THR A 28 11.35 -6.22 5.55
N TRP A 29 11.51 -7.28 6.34
CA TRP A 29 10.88 -7.39 7.64
C TRP A 29 11.40 -6.31 8.59
N ASP A 30 10.49 -5.75 9.38
CA ASP A 30 10.83 -4.90 10.51
C ASP A 30 10.47 -5.64 11.81
N ILE A 31 10.54 -4.97 12.97
CA ILE A 31 9.99 -5.50 14.21
C ILE A 31 8.50 -5.80 13.98
N PRO A 32 7.98 -6.99 14.34
CA PRO A 32 6.62 -7.39 13.99
C PRO A 32 5.51 -6.40 14.39
N SER A 33 5.69 -5.68 15.50
CA SER A 33 4.73 -4.66 15.96
C SER A 33 4.69 -3.40 15.11
N GLN A 34 5.70 -3.18 14.27
CA GLN A 34 5.82 -2.04 13.36
C GLN A 34 5.42 -2.38 11.92
N GLU A 35 5.10 -3.63 11.64
CA GLU A 35 4.57 -4.02 10.34
C GLU A 35 3.10 -3.64 10.21
N VAL A 36 2.71 -3.23 9.01
CA VAL A 36 1.34 -2.85 8.71
C VAL A 36 0.60 -4.07 8.18
N SER A 37 -0.44 -4.49 8.89
CA SER A 37 -1.29 -5.57 8.45
C SER A 37 -2.30 -5.11 7.39
N PHE A 38 -2.82 -6.07 6.63
CA PHE A 38 -3.90 -5.84 5.66
C PHE A 38 -5.14 -5.20 6.30
N VAL A 39 -5.52 -5.66 7.50
CA VAL A 39 -6.68 -5.14 8.23
C VAL A 39 -6.47 -3.69 8.67
N GLU A 40 -5.25 -3.32 9.06
CA GLU A 40 -4.92 -1.94 9.42
C GLU A 40 -5.00 -1.00 8.22
N LEU A 41 -4.49 -1.41 7.05
CA LEU A 41 -4.63 -0.64 5.81
C LEU A 41 -6.10 -0.42 5.42
N GLN A 42 -6.93 -1.46 5.48
CA GLN A 42 -8.37 -1.29 5.22
C GLN A 42 -9.05 -0.37 6.24
N SER A 43 -8.74 -0.56 7.54
CA SER A 43 -9.36 0.20 8.63
C SER A 43 -8.98 1.67 8.63
N ALA A 44 -7.74 2.00 8.21
CA ALA A 44 -7.25 3.37 8.12
C ALA A 44 -8.06 4.19 7.10
N ASN A 45 -8.36 3.60 5.94
CA ASN A 45 -9.18 4.23 4.92
C ASN A 45 -10.63 4.43 5.37
N LEU A 46 -11.23 3.42 6.01
CA LEU A 46 -12.63 3.48 6.43
C LEU A 46 -12.88 4.48 7.57
N ASN A 47 -11.95 4.60 8.52
CA ASN A 47 -12.15 5.36 9.74
C ASN A 47 -11.36 6.67 9.79
N GLY A 48 -10.57 6.97 8.75
CA GLY A 48 -9.65 8.12 8.72
C GLY A 48 -8.58 8.08 9.81
N ARG A 49 -8.30 6.90 10.38
CA ARG A 49 -7.33 6.75 11.48
C ARG A 49 -5.92 6.59 10.91
N PRO A 50 -4.95 7.43 11.32
CA PRO A 50 -3.58 7.29 10.84
C PRO A 50 -2.94 5.99 11.36
N ILE A 51 -2.10 5.37 10.52
CA ILE A 51 -1.30 4.20 10.89
C ILE A 51 0.05 4.70 11.42
N GLU A 52 0.23 4.69 12.74
CA GLU A 52 1.44 5.14 13.42
C GLU A 52 2.47 4.01 13.54
N LYS A 53 2.95 3.48 12.41
CA LYS A 53 3.95 2.40 12.35
C LYS A 53 5.06 2.73 11.36
N THR A 54 6.30 2.34 11.64
CA THR A 54 7.43 2.56 10.69
C THR A 54 7.20 1.86 9.35
N GLY A 55 6.50 0.72 9.34
CA GLY A 55 6.08 0.05 8.11
C GLY A 55 5.20 0.93 7.22
N PHE A 56 4.39 1.82 7.79
CA PHE A 56 3.56 2.75 7.00
C PHE A 56 4.39 3.84 6.34
N THR A 57 5.45 4.32 7.00
CA THR A 57 6.42 5.24 6.40
C THR A 57 7.07 4.64 5.16
N LYS A 58 7.39 3.34 5.19
CA LYS A 58 7.93 2.64 4.01
C LYS A 58 6.91 2.56 2.88
N ILE A 59 5.65 2.24 3.20
CA ILE A 59 4.54 2.20 2.23
C ILE A 59 4.35 3.58 1.58
N SER A 60 4.31 4.65 2.38
CA SER A 60 4.08 6.01 1.85
C SER A 60 5.22 6.49 0.94
N GLN A 61 6.46 6.20 1.30
CA GLN A 61 7.62 6.49 0.45
C GLN A 61 7.62 5.70 -0.84
N PHE A 62 7.21 4.42 -0.79
CA PHE A 62 7.03 3.58 -1.96
C PHE A 62 5.97 4.15 -2.90
N CYS A 63 4.79 4.49 -2.39
CA CYS A 63 3.71 5.06 -3.19
C CYS A 63 4.12 6.38 -3.85
N ARG A 64 4.83 7.26 -3.13
CA ARG A 64 5.39 8.48 -3.71
C ARG A 64 6.30 8.18 -4.91
N LEU A 65 7.22 7.22 -4.76
CA LEU A 65 8.13 6.84 -5.84
C LEU A 65 7.40 6.15 -7.01
N ALA A 66 6.37 5.37 -6.73
CA ALA A 66 5.54 4.72 -7.74
C ALA A 66 4.80 5.76 -8.60
N ILE A 67 4.20 6.77 -7.97
CA ILE A 67 3.56 7.92 -8.65
C ILE A 67 4.57 8.65 -9.53
N GLU A 68 5.76 8.97 -9.00
CA GLU A 68 6.83 9.65 -9.77
C GLU A 68 7.29 8.85 -10.99
N ARG A 69 7.09 7.53 -10.98
CA ARG A 69 7.41 6.62 -12.08
C ARG A 69 6.22 6.25 -12.97
N GLY A 70 5.05 6.85 -12.72
CA GLY A 70 3.84 6.64 -13.53
C GLY A 70 3.05 5.39 -13.20
N TYR A 71 3.13 4.88 -11.98
CA TYR A 71 2.33 3.74 -11.52
C TYR A 71 1.23 4.19 -10.56
N ASP A 72 -0.02 3.93 -10.92
CA ASP A 72 -1.18 4.22 -10.08
C ASP A 72 -1.37 3.18 -8.96
N TYR A 73 -0.84 1.98 -9.15
CA TYR A 73 -0.98 0.84 -8.25
C TYR A 73 0.37 0.24 -7.85
N GLY A 74 0.42 -0.35 -6.66
CA GLY A 74 1.55 -1.17 -6.24
C GLY A 74 1.26 -2.15 -5.11
#